data_AF-A0A7K1UPL7-F1
#
_entry.id   AF-A0A7K1UPL7-F1
#
_cell.length_a   1.000
_cell.length_b   1.000
_cell.length_c   1.000
_cell.angle_alpha   90.00
_cell.angle_beta   90.00
_cell.angle_gamma   90.00
#
_symmetry.space_group_name_H-M   'P 1'
#
loop_
_entity.id
_entity.type
_entity.pdbx_description
1 polymer ?
#
loop_
_entity_poly.entity_id
_entity_poly.type
_entity_poly.pdbx_seq_one_letter_code
_entity_poly.pdbx_strand_id
1 'polypeptide(L)'
;MSNIWTAFLRIYAAPGRRIDHGEAESLAATFSANDGDEWRNHDGSYWVPVHFRVAEDGRYADIQYGDGKGLGLEHFLQDCYDGSRYSALWGRHYDDGSDEDLIYRRDIDDERRFCRYGFDEVRVTTTNGDRPPAGPPGHWRQIGDSTWAVAITGSYRAGNDRSDMEIGPCVTMSAAPSPPGPSDLITPTTPCFHGNRPTAVEPGWLRPLIDGHSKVTGLECHWRGRIVHRATHEDTEGAGIEWCHRNADDWDNLLDPAFLEFTENTALELGDDVYLRDRQDWANSNRSRRYGWPTT
;
A
#
# COMPACT_ATOMS: atom_id res chain seq x y z
N MET A 1 6.03 -8.90 -21.76
CA MET A 1 5.01 -9.13 -20.70
C MET A 1 4.33 -7.79 -20.49
N SER A 2 3.00 -7.76 -20.41
CA SER A 2 2.28 -6.52 -20.10
C SER A 2 2.42 -6.27 -18.61
N ASN A 3 2.89 -5.08 -18.21
CA ASN A 3 2.92 -4.71 -16.80
C ASN A 3 1.48 -4.69 -16.27
N ILE A 4 1.24 -5.38 -15.17
CA ILE A 4 -0.02 -5.30 -14.44
C ILE A 4 0.14 -4.20 -13.41
N TRP A 5 -0.78 -3.24 -13.37
CA TRP A 5 -0.79 -2.25 -12.30
C TRP A 5 -1.81 -2.64 -11.25
N THR A 6 -1.46 -2.52 -9.98
CA THR A 6 -2.46 -2.56 -8.90
C THR A 6 -2.78 -1.13 -8.54
N ALA A 7 -4.03 -0.70 -8.77
CA ALA A 7 -4.49 0.64 -8.49
C ALA A 7 -5.32 0.68 -7.21
N PHE A 8 -5.13 1.72 -6.42
CA PHE A 8 -5.93 2.06 -5.25
C PHE A 8 -6.41 3.49 -5.42
N LEU A 9 -7.71 3.71 -5.53
CA LEU A 9 -8.31 5.03 -5.63
C LEU A 9 -8.96 5.39 -4.31
N ARG A 10 -8.92 6.68 -3.96
CA ARG A 10 -9.76 7.29 -2.93
C ARG A 10 -10.50 8.47 -3.55
N ILE A 11 -11.82 8.36 -3.61
CA ILE A 11 -12.71 9.32 -4.25
C ILE A 11 -13.47 10.07 -3.17
N TYR A 12 -13.30 11.39 -3.11
CA TYR A 12 -13.99 12.23 -2.12
C TYR A 12 -15.28 12.80 -2.68
N ALA A 13 -16.36 12.74 -1.91
CA ALA A 13 -17.62 13.37 -2.25
C ALA A 13 -17.46 14.91 -2.29
N ALA A 14 -18.25 15.59 -3.12
CA ALA A 14 -18.38 17.04 -3.05
C ALA A 14 -18.96 17.48 -1.68
N PRO A 15 -18.67 18.70 -1.20
CA PRO A 15 -19.21 19.19 0.07
C PRO A 15 -20.74 19.06 0.17
N GLY A 16 -21.22 18.48 1.26
CA GLY A 16 -22.64 18.23 1.50
C GLY A 16 -23.23 17.01 0.79
N ARG A 17 -22.43 16.29 -0.02
CA ARG A 17 -22.79 14.98 -0.57
C ARG A 17 -22.20 13.84 0.26
N ARG A 18 -22.72 12.64 0.03
CA ARG A 18 -22.21 11.39 0.58
C ARG A 18 -22.18 10.38 -0.55
N ILE A 19 -21.11 9.59 -0.61
CA ILE A 19 -21.05 8.37 -1.41
C ILE A 19 -21.66 7.26 -0.57
N ASP A 20 -22.67 6.58 -1.10
CA ASP A 20 -23.23 5.39 -0.48
C ASP A 20 -22.61 4.11 -1.06
N HIS A 21 -23.03 2.97 -0.53
CA HIS A 21 -22.52 1.67 -0.97
C HIS A 21 -22.83 1.38 -2.45
N GLY A 22 -24.03 1.74 -2.94
CA GLY A 22 -24.42 1.50 -4.33
C GLY A 22 -23.64 2.37 -5.30
N GLU A 23 -23.37 3.61 -4.93
CA GLU A 23 -22.48 4.50 -5.70
C GLU A 23 -21.04 3.98 -5.71
N ALA A 24 -20.50 3.52 -4.58
CA ALA A 24 -19.15 2.93 -4.52
C ALA A 24 -19.02 1.64 -5.35
N GLU A 25 -20.04 0.80 -5.33
CA GLU A 25 -20.13 -0.41 -6.16
C GLU A 25 -20.16 -0.07 -7.65
N SER A 26 -20.96 0.93 -8.04
CA SER A 26 -21.01 1.42 -9.42
C SER A 26 -19.68 2.03 -9.87
N LEU A 27 -18.98 2.74 -8.98
CA LEU A 27 -17.65 3.28 -9.25
C LEU A 27 -16.65 2.13 -9.45
N ALA A 28 -16.63 1.13 -8.57
CA ALA A 28 -15.77 -0.04 -8.70
C ALA A 28 -16.02 -0.79 -10.02
N ALA A 29 -17.28 -1.00 -10.39
CA ALA A 29 -17.67 -1.61 -11.66
C ALA A 29 -17.18 -0.79 -12.88
N THR A 30 -17.23 0.55 -12.78
CA THR A 30 -16.73 1.44 -13.85
C THR A 30 -15.23 1.25 -14.08
N PHE A 31 -14.44 1.12 -13.01
CA PHE A 31 -13.00 0.90 -13.14
C PHE A 31 -12.64 -0.50 -13.63
N SER A 32 -13.43 -1.51 -13.28
CA SER A 32 -13.18 -2.89 -13.67
C SER A 32 -13.67 -3.27 -15.08
N ALA A 33 -14.64 -2.54 -15.64
CA ALA A 33 -15.33 -2.92 -16.89
C ALA A 33 -14.55 -2.66 -18.19
N ASN A 34 -13.26 -2.30 -18.13
CA ASN A 34 -12.60 -1.59 -19.22
C ASN A 34 -11.64 -2.38 -20.12
N ASP A 35 -11.81 -3.71 -20.21
CA ASP A 35 -11.32 -4.44 -21.38
C ASP A 35 -12.55 -4.89 -22.19
N GLY A 36 -12.61 -4.52 -23.47
CA GLY A 36 -13.63 -4.97 -24.44
C GLY A 36 -13.68 -6.49 -24.69
N ASP A 37 -13.07 -7.28 -23.81
CA ASP A 37 -13.22 -8.71 -23.70
C ASP A 37 -14.25 -9.01 -22.60
N GLU A 38 -15.47 -9.36 -23.03
CA GLU A 38 -16.59 -9.85 -22.21
C GLU A 38 -16.19 -10.90 -21.16
N TRP A 39 -15.07 -11.60 -21.38
CA TRP A 39 -14.54 -12.67 -20.52
C TRP A 39 -13.69 -12.19 -19.33
N ARG A 40 -13.23 -10.93 -19.30
CA ARG A 40 -12.38 -10.40 -18.19
C ARG A 40 -13.16 -9.65 -17.11
N ASN A 41 -14.47 -9.48 -17.29
CA ASN A 41 -15.27 -8.51 -16.54
C ASN A 41 -15.93 -9.06 -15.26
N HIS A 42 -15.79 -10.35 -14.96
CA HIS A 42 -16.42 -10.96 -13.77
C HIS A 42 -15.43 -11.45 -12.71
N ASP A 43 -14.16 -11.62 -13.10
CA ASP A 43 -13.16 -12.32 -12.30
C ASP A 43 -11.91 -11.45 -12.04
N GLY A 44 -12.09 -10.19 -11.65
CA GLY A 44 -10.98 -9.28 -11.35
C GLY A 44 -10.22 -8.82 -12.59
N SER A 45 -9.89 -7.53 -12.63
CA SER A 45 -9.11 -6.96 -13.72
C SER A 45 -7.64 -7.38 -13.54
N TYR A 46 -7.09 -8.13 -14.48
CA TYR A 46 -5.67 -8.54 -14.47
C TYR A 46 -5.23 -9.28 -13.19
N TRP A 47 -6.04 -10.24 -12.69
CA TRP A 47 -5.71 -11.09 -11.53
C TRP A 47 -5.68 -10.36 -10.17
N VAL A 48 -6.02 -9.06 -10.16
CA VAL A 48 -6.19 -8.26 -8.94
C VAL A 48 -7.67 -8.22 -8.57
N PRO A 49 -8.05 -8.63 -7.34
CA PRO A 49 -9.42 -8.52 -6.90
C PRO A 49 -9.90 -7.07 -6.83
N VAL A 50 -11.15 -6.88 -7.25
CA VAL A 50 -11.86 -5.61 -7.10
C VAL A 50 -12.43 -5.54 -5.70
N HIS A 51 -12.01 -4.54 -4.93
CA HIS A 51 -12.51 -4.30 -3.57
C HIS A 51 -12.92 -2.84 -3.43
N PHE A 52 -13.99 -2.57 -2.69
CA PHE A 52 -14.34 -1.20 -2.34
C PHE A 52 -14.78 -1.08 -0.88
N ARG A 53 -14.55 0.09 -0.28
CA ARG A 53 -15.09 0.47 1.03
C ARG A 53 -15.60 1.89 0.99
N VAL A 54 -16.61 2.17 1.79
CA VAL A 54 -17.15 3.52 1.98
C VAL A 54 -16.80 3.97 3.39
N ALA A 55 -16.36 5.22 3.54
CA ALA A 55 -16.21 5.82 4.86
C ALA A 55 -17.55 5.79 5.62
N GLU A 56 -17.54 5.67 6.95
CA GLU A 56 -18.77 5.61 7.75
C GLU A 56 -19.68 6.84 7.54
N ASP A 57 -19.08 8.01 7.37
CA ASP A 57 -19.76 9.27 7.05
C ASP A 57 -20.06 9.46 5.55
N GLY A 58 -19.64 8.52 4.70
CA GLY A 58 -19.79 8.60 3.24
C GLY A 58 -18.94 9.70 2.58
N ARG A 59 -17.96 10.28 3.29
CA ARG A 59 -17.14 11.38 2.74
C ARG A 59 -16.22 10.93 1.61
N TYR A 60 -15.82 9.66 1.61
CA TYR A 60 -15.03 9.06 0.55
C TYR A 60 -15.39 7.59 0.33
N ALA A 61 -15.05 7.08 -0.86
CA ALA A 61 -14.96 5.65 -1.14
C ALA A 61 -13.53 5.30 -1.57
N ASP A 62 -13.03 4.16 -1.11
CA ASP A 62 -11.76 3.60 -1.56
C ASP A 62 -12.02 2.39 -2.44
N ILE A 63 -11.29 2.28 -3.55
CA ILE A 63 -11.47 1.24 -4.55
C ILE A 63 -10.09 0.66 -4.89
N GLN A 64 -9.94 -0.65 -4.84
CA GLN A 64 -8.80 -1.37 -5.39
C GLN A 64 -9.25 -2.11 -6.66
N TYR A 65 -8.43 -2.06 -7.70
CA TYR A 65 -8.60 -2.87 -8.91
C TYR A 65 -7.26 -3.03 -9.62
N GLY A 66 -7.17 -4.00 -10.53
CA GLY A 66 -6.01 -4.13 -11.42
C GLY A 66 -6.18 -3.27 -12.68
N ASP A 67 -5.18 -2.48 -13.01
CA ASP A 67 -5.24 -1.57 -14.14
C ASP A 67 -4.26 -2.01 -15.22
N GLY A 68 -4.78 -2.37 -16.39
CA GLY A 68 -3.95 -2.81 -17.51
C GLY A 68 -3.19 -1.67 -18.19
N LYS A 69 -3.77 -0.45 -18.21
CA LYS A 69 -3.27 0.71 -18.98
C LYS A 69 -3.81 2.10 -18.56
N GLY A 70 -4.62 2.22 -17.52
CA GLY A 70 -5.25 3.49 -17.12
C GLY A 70 -6.66 3.72 -17.68
N LEU A 71 -7.16 2.86 -18.58
CA LEU A 71 -8.38 3.15 -19.35
C LEU A 71 -9.60 3.37 -18.45
N GLY A 72 -9.77 2.55 -17.39
CA GLY A 72 -10.85 2.68 -16.39
C GLY A 72 -10.92 4.08 -15.78
N LEU A 73 -9.75 4.56 -15.38
CA LEU A 73 -9.59 5.86 -14.76
C LEU A 73 -9.77 7.01 -15.75
N GLU A 74 -9.27 6.87 -16.98
CA GLU A 74 -9.46 7.87 -18.04
C GLU A 74 -10.93 8.05 -18.41
N HIS A 75 -11.68 6.95 -18.61
CA HIS A 75 -13.11 7.02 -18.89
C HIS A 75 -13.88 7.65 -17.72
N PHE A 76 -13.54 7.26 -16.48
CA PHE A 76 -14.15 7.88 -15.31
C PHE A 76 -13.91 9.40 -15.29
N LEU A 77 -12.68 9.84 -15.54
CA LEU A 77 -12.33 11.27 -15.54
C LEU A 77 -13.03 12.05 -16.66
N GLN A 78 -13.23 11.45 -17.83
CA GLN A 78 -13.85 12.11 -18.98
C GLN A 78 -15.38 12.14 -18.89
N ASP A 79 -15.99 11.03 -18.49
CA ASP A 79 -17.43 10.83 -18.65
C ASP A 79 -18.22 10.89 -17.34
N CYS A 80 -17.54 10.66 -16.20
CA CYS A 80 -18.20 10.47 -14.90
C CYS A 80 -17.75 11.48 -13.82
N TYR A 81 -16.52 11.98 -13.91
CA TYR A 81 -15.96 12.89 -12.93
C TYR A 81 -16.52 14.30 -13.14
N ASP A 82 -17.49 14.63 -12.30
CA ASP A 82 -18.09 15.95 -12.23
C ASP A 82 -17.74 16.57 -10.88
N GLY A 83 -17.18 17.79 -10.90
CA GLY A 83 -16.87 18.57 -9.70
C GLY A 83 -18.10 18.87 -8.81
N SER A 84 -19.32 18.69 -9.34
CA SER A 84 -20.56 18.73 -8.54
C SER A 84 -20.78 17.47 -7.69
N ARG A 85 -20.19 16.34 -8.08
CA ARG A 85 -20.32 15.04 -7.42
C ARG A 85 -19.12 14.70 -6.55
N TYR A 86 -17.92 14.99 -7.03
CA TYR A 86 -16.67 14.62 -6.39
C TYR A 86 -15.76 15.83 -6.22
N SER A 87 -15.06 15.91 -5.08
CA SER A 87 -14.18 17.05 -4.76
C SER A 87 -12.69 16.75 -4.99
N ALA A 88 -12.30 15.48 -4.96
CA ALA A 88 -10.91 15.05 -5.18
C ALA A 88 -10.84 13.58 -5.58
N LEU A 89 -9.82 13.25 -6.36
CA LEU A 89 -9.49 11.88 -6.74
C LEU A 89 -8.00 11.60 -6.50
N TRP A 90 -7.73 10.88 -5.43
CA TRP A 90 -6.39 10.41 -5.09
C TRP A 90 -6.20 9.00 -5.61
N GLY A 91 -5.01 8.72 -6.15
CA GLY A 91 -4.64 7.37 -6.52
C GLY A 91 -3.29 6.98 -5.95
N ARG A 92 -3.17 5.71 -5.56
CA ARG A 92 -1.91 5.00 -5.44
C ARG A 92 -1.87 3.92 -6.52
N HIS A 93 -0.69 3.61 -7.02
CA HIS A 93 -0.52 2.44 -7.86
C HIS A 93 0.83 1.79 -7.62
N TYR A 94 0.83 0.47 -7.77
CA TYR A 94 2.02 -0.35 -7.92
C TYR A 94 2.13 -0.77 -9.38
N ASP A 95 3.32 -0.66 -9.96
CA ASP A 95 3.66 -1.14 -11.31
C ASP A 95 4.47 -2.43 -11.16
N ASP A 96 3.99 -3.54 -11.73
CA ASP A 96 4.69 -4.83 -11.71
C ASP A 96 6.12 -4.67 -12.29
N GLY A 97 7.12 -4.87 -11.43
CA GLY A 97 8.54 -4.59 -11.69
C GLY A 97 9.10 -3.32 -11.02
N SER A 98 8.29 -2.59 -10.25
CA SER A 98 8.72 -1.51 -9.35
C SER A 98 8.94 -2.02 -7.93
N ASP A 99 9.82 -1.39 -7.16
CA ASP A 99 9.99 -1.70 -5.73
C ASP A 99 9.02 -0.93 -4.83
N GLU A 100 8.37 0.10 -5.38
CA GLU A 100 7.69 1.15 -4.61
C GLU A 100 6.34 1.53 -5.25
N ASP A 101 5.34 1.77 -4.39
CA ASP A 101 4.08 2.40 -4.78
C ASP A 101 4.27 3.88 -5.12
N LEU A 102 3.40 4.39 -5.98
CA LEU A 102 3.34 5.79 -6.37
C LEU A 102 1.99 6.40 -6.05
N ILE A 103 1.98 7.56 -5.37
CA ILE A 103 0.78 8.38 -5.13
C ILE A 103 0.70 9.51 -6.17
N TYR A 104 -0.52 9.89 -6.54
CA TYR A 104 -0.84 11.03 -7.39
C TYR A 104 -2.22 11.61 -7.07
N ARG A 105 -2.49 12.83 -7.56
CA ARG A 105 -3.82 13.45 -7.55
C ARG A 105 -4.30 13.68 -8.98
N ARG A 106 -5.30 12.92 -9.43
CA ARG A 106 -5.72 12.90 -10.85
C ARG A 106 -6.51 14.11 -11.27
N ASP A 107 -7.24 14.72 -10.34
CA ASP A 107 -8.11 15.87 -10.64
C ASP A 107 -7.34 17.19 -10.82
N ILE A 108 -6.02 17.23 -10.58
CA ILE A 108 -5.20 18.45 -10.67
C ILE A 108 -4.04 18.33 -11.66
N ASP A 109 -3.03 17.52 -11.36
CA ASP A 109 -1.73 17.57 -12.07
C ASP A 109 -1.16 16.20 -12.45
N ASP A 110 -1.72 15.11 -11.91
CA ASP A 110 -1.15 13.75 -11.99
C ASP A 110 0.34 13.69 -11.59
N GLU A 111 0.80 14.60 -10.72
CA GLU A 111 2.18 14.57 -10.25
C GLU A 111 2.38 13.34 -9.37
N ARG A 112 3.10 12.36 -9.92
CA ARG A 112 3.46 11.13 -9.23
C ARG A 112 4.64 11.36 -8.29
N ARG A 113 4.65 10.61 -7.20
CA ARG A 113 5.74 10.54 -6.22
C ARG A 113 5.66 9.23 -5.45
N PHE A 114 6.75 8.81 -4.83
CA PHE A 114 6.75 7.60 -4.02
C PHE A 114 5.81 7.71 -2.83
N CYS A 115 5.03 6.66 -2.59
CA CYS A 115 4.31 6.50 -1.34
C CYS A 115 5.31 6.27 -0.20
N ARG A 116 5.04 6.88 0.94
CA ARG A 116 5.70 6.56 2.21
C ARG A 116 4.65 6.14 3.22
N TYR A 117 4.96 5.10 3.98
CA TYR A 117 4.05 4.50 4.94
C TYR A 117 4.62 4.58 6.36
N GLY A 118 3.76 4.88 7.32
CA GLY A 118 4.10 5.07 8.72
C GLY A 118 3.85 3.83 9.58
N PHE A 119 4.60 3.74 10.68
CA PHE A 119 4.40 2.80 11.76
C PHE A 119 4.76 3.46 13.11
N ASP A 120 4.13 3.02 14.20
CA ASP A 120 4.28 3.56 15.56
C ASP A 120 4.86 2.55 16.58
N GLU A 121 4.98 1.28 16.20
CA GLU A 121 5.61 0.23 16.99
C GLU A 121 6.34 -0.77 16.08
N VAL A 122 7.46 -1.31 16.56
CA VAL A 122 8.16 -2.43 15.93
C VAL A 122 8.22 -3.59 16.91
N ARG A 123 7.88 -4.79 16.43
CA ARG A 123 8.05 -6.05 17.15
C ARG A 123 9.07 -6.92 16.45
N VAL A 124 9.93 -7.57 17.23
CA VAL A 124 10.99 -8.44 16.75
C VAL A 124 10.95 -9.74 17.52
N THR A 125 10.81 -10.85 16.82
CA THR A 125 10.95 -12.20 17.36
C THR A 125 12.36 -12.69 17.08
N THR A 126 13.02 -13.21 18.11
CA THR A 126 14.41 -13.67 18.05
C THR A 126 14.53 -15.16 18.30
N THR A 127 15.59 -15.79 17.78
CA THR A 127 15.75 -17.26 17.84
C THR A 127 15.83 -17.79 19.27
N ASN A 128 16.53 -17.08 20.17
CA ASN A 128 16.83 -17.55 21.53
C ASN A 128 16.17 -16.68 22.61
N GLY A 129 15.31 -15.75 22.22
CA GLY A 129 14.73 -14.75 23.13
C GLY A 129 15.70 -13.67 23.61
N ASP A 130 16.93 -13.65 23.10
CA ASP A 130 17.87 -12.56 23.30
C ASP A 130 17.28 -11.22 22.82
N ARG A 131 17.77 -10.12 23.40
CA ARG A 131 17.38 -8.78 22.97
C ARG A 131 17.73 -8.55 21.48
N PRO A 132 16.89 -7.81 20.71
CA PRO A 132 17.18 -7.52 19.31
C PRO A 132 18.57 -6.87 19.12
N PRO A 133 19.28 -7.22 18.04
CA PRO A 133 20.67 -6.82 17.82
C PRO A 133 20.84 -5.36 17.38
N ALA A 134 19.74 -4.68 17.03
CA ALA A 134 19.71 -3.28 16.65
C ALA A 134 18.59 -2.54 17.41
N GLY A 135 18.72 -1.22 17.46
CA GLY A 135 17.72 -0.34 18.06
C GLY A 135 18.22 0.49 19.22
N PRO A 136 17.42 1.45 19.67
CA PRO A 136 17.81 2.39 20.70
C PRO A 136 18.09 1.65 22.03
N PRO A 137 19.27 1.88 22.65
CA PRO A 137 19.61 1.27 23.93
C PRO A 137 18.56 1.62 25.00
N GLY A 138 18.01 0.62 25.71
CA GLY A 138 17.06 0.81 26.81
C GLY A 138 15.57 0.84 26.45
N HIS A 139 15.18 0.82 25.18
CA HIS A 139 13.77 1.00 24.78
C HIS A 139 13.03 -0.28 24.37
N TRP A 140 13.74 -1.40 24.23
CA TRP A 140 13.10 -2.68 23.93
C TRP A 140 12.43 -3.24 25.19
N ARG A 141 11.12 -3.49 25.10
CA ARG A 141 10.32 -4.17 26.11
C ARG A 141 10.06 -5.60 25.66
N GLN A 142 10.41 -6.58 26.48
CA GLN A 142 10.04 -7.97 26.21
C GLN A 142 8.52 -8.14 26.41
N ILE A 143 7.85 -8.72 25.43
CA ILE A 143 6.38 -8.93 25.44
C ILE A 143 5.99 -10.41 25.31
N GLY A 144 6.97 -11.30 25.11
CA GLY A 144 6.83 -12.75 25.13
C GLY A 144 8.20 -13.41 25.26
N ASP A 145 8.23 -14.74 25.30
CA ASP A 145 9.47 -15.51 25.54
C ASP A 145 10.58 -15.15 24.53
N SER A 146 10.20 -14.91 23.28
CA SER A 146 11.13 -14.56 22.20
C SER A 146 10.87 -13.23 21.50
N THR A 147 9.82 -12.50 21.91
CA THR A 147 9.35 -11.30 21.22
C THR A 147 9.59 -10.04 22.04
N TRP A 148 10.15 -9.03 21.38
CA TRP A 148 10.46 -7.73 21.91
C TRP A 148 9.73 -6.65 21.12
N ALA A 149 9.27 -5.60 21.80
CA ALA A 149 8.58 -4.47 21.20
C ALA A 149 9.28 -3.15 21.55
N VAL A 150 9.23 -2.19 20.63
CA VAL A 150 9.66 -0.82 20.85
C VAL A 150 8.65 0.13 20.20
N ALA A 151 8.18 1.11 20.97
CA ALA A 151 7.39 2.21 20.44
C ALA A 151 8.31 3.20 19.73
N ILE A 152 7.95 3.61 18.52
CA ILE A 152 8.80 4.40 17.65
C ILE A 152 8.00 5.06 16.53
N THR A 153 8.28 6.31 16.20
CA THR A 153 7.81 6.89 14.95
C THR A 153 8.77 6.49 13.82
N GLY A 154 8.30 5.65 12.91
CA GLY A 154 9.10 5.22 11.77
C GLY A 154 8.31 5.26 10.47
N SER A 155 9.04 5.09 9.37
CA SER A 155 8.44 5.02 8.04
C SER A 155 9.28 4.20 7.07
N TYR A 156 8.68 3.79 5.97
CA TYR A 156 9.37 3.17 4.84
C TYR A 156 8.62 3.45 3.54
N ARG A 157 9.23 3.14 2.41
CA ARG A 157 8.53 3.00 1.14
C ARG A 157 8.43 1.51 0.82
N ALA A 158 7.32 1.10 0.23
CA ALA A 158 7.07 -0.29 -0.13
C ALA A 158 6.21 -0.34 -1.38
N GLY A 159 6.38 -1.43 -2.13
CA GLY A 159 5.49 -1.85 -3.19
C GLY A 159 4.45 -2.82 -2.66
N ASN A 160 3.19 -2.57 -2.99
CA ASN A 160 2.08 -3.50 -2.78
C ASN A 160 1.82 -4.28 -4.05
N ASP A 161 2.73 -5.21 -4.37
CA ASP A 161 2.51 -6.16 -5.45
C ASP A 161 1.28 -7.01 -5.15
N ARG A 162 0.41 -7.21 -6.13
CA ARG A 162 -0.76 -8.09 -6.00
C ARG A 162 -0.91 -8.97 -7.25
N SER A 163 0.16 -9.09 -8.05
CA SER A 163 0.21 -9.87 -9.29
C SER A 163 0.30 -11.39 -9.06
N ASP A 164 0.71 -11.79 -7.86
CA ASP A 164 0.97 -13.16 -7.43
C ASP A 164 -0.23 -13.82 -6.70
N MET A 165 -1.36 -13.14 -6.64
CA MET A 165 -2.51 -13.64 -5.92
C MET A 165 -3.08 -14.91 -6.58
N GLU A 166 -3.05 -16.03 -5.87
CA GLU A 166 -3.86 -17.20 -6.23
C GLU A 166 -5.30 -16.74 -6.45
N ILE A 167 -5.88 -17.00 -7.63
CA ILE A 167 -7.30 -16.75 -7.90
C ILE A 167 -8.13 -17.65 -6.97
N GLY A 168 -8.37 -17.18 -5.76
CA GLY A 168 -9.39 -17.70 -4.88
C GLY A 168 -10.79 -17.24 -5.34
N PRO A 169 -11.86 -17.79 -4.75
CA PRO A 169 -13.25 -17.36 -5.02
C PRO A 169 -13.53 -15.86 -4.72
N CYS A 170 -12.59 -15.16 -4.07
CA CYS A 170 -12.61 -13.71 -3.76
C CYS A 170 -12.34 -12.80 -4.97
N VAL A 171 -12.20 -13.38 -6.16
CA VAL A 171 -11.98 -12.68 -7.42
C VAL A 171 -13.28 -12.07 -8.00
N THR A 172 -14.41 -12.42 -7.40
CA THR A 172 -15.70 -11.71 -7.60
C THR A 172 -15.73 -10.40 -6.82
N MET A 173 -16.54 -9.42 -7.25
CA MET A 173 -16.87 -8.23 -6.46
C MET A 173 -17.47 -8.65 -5.12
N SER A 174 -16.62 -8.85 -4.12
CA SER A 174 -17.02 -9.34 -2.81
C SER A 174 -17.13 -8.16 -1.84
N ALA A 175 -18.30 -8.01 -1.24
CA ALA A 175 -18.51 -7.09 -0.15
C ALA A 175 -17.78 -7.60 1.11
N ALA A 176 -16.83 -6.79 1.58
CA ALA A 176 -16.05 -6.90 2.82
C ALA A 176 -15.30 -8.24 3.07
N PRO A 177 -13.96 -8.24 3.19
CA PRO A 177 -13.24 -9.42 3.65
C PRO A 177 -13.71 -9.83 5.06
N SER A 178 -13.59 -11.14 5.37
CA SER A 178 -13.86 -11.66 6.72
C SER A 178 -13.10 -10.85 7.79
N PRO A 179 -13.66 -10.69 9.00
CA PRO A 179 -12.96 -10.05 10.10
C PRO A 179 -11.61 -10.76 10.31
N PRO A 180 -10.51 -10.01 10.32
CA PRO A 180 -9.19 -10.60 10.46
C PRO A 180 -9.00 -11.21 11.85
N GLY A 181 -8.25 -12.31 11.91
CA GLY A 181 -7.70 -12.85 13.13
C GLY A 181 -6.62 -11.95 13.73
N PRO A 182 -6.20 -12.20 15.00
CA PRO A 182 -5.26 -11.34 15.74
C PRO A 182 -3.87 -11.19 15.12
N SER A 183 -3.49 -12.10 14.23
CA SER A 183 -2.19 -12.17 13.55
C SER A 183 -2.28 -11.92 12.05
N ASP A 184 -3.48 -11.67 11.54
CA ASP A 184 -3.69 -11.48 10.11
C ASP A 184 -3.19 -10.10 9.69
N LEU A 185 -2.62 -10.03 8.50
CA LEU A 185 -2.32 -8.77 7.85
C LEU A 185 -3.66 -8.16 7.44
N ILE A 186 -4.17 -7.28 8.30
CA ILE A 186 -5.39 -6.55 8.04
C ILE A 186 -5.07 -5.50 6.98
N THR A 187 -5.15 -5.86 5.72
CA THR A 187 -5.44 -4.88 4.68
C THR A 187 -6.94 -4.92 4.39
N PRO A 188 -7.55 -3.79 4.01
CA PRO A 188 -8.87 -3.81 3.39
C PRO A 188 -8.88 -4.65 2.10
N THR A 189 -7.70 -5.00 1.58
CA THR A 189 -7.47 -5.79 0.38
C THR A 189 -6.68 -7.05 0.73
N THR A 190 -6.59 -8.06 -0.15
CA THR A 190 -5.89 -9.32 0.17
C THR A 190 -4.37 -9.11 0.27
N PRO A 191 -3.72 -9.36 1.42
CA PRO A 191 -2.32 -9.01 1.65
C PRO A 191 -1.39 -9.53 0.55
N CYS A 192 -0.33 -8.78 0.26
CA CYS A 192 0.71 -9.23 -0.67
C CYS A 192 1.48 -10.38 -0.04
N PHE A 193 1.48 -11.55 -0.70
CA PHE A 193 2.17 -12.74 -0.23
C PHE A 193 3.66 -12.75 -0.65
N HIS A 194 4.01 -12.06 -1.73
CA HIS A 194 5.38 -11.75 -2.15
C HIS A 194 5.67 -10.24 -2.14
N GLY A 195 5.67 -9.64 -0.96
CA GLY A 195 5.95 -8.21 -0.81
C GLY A 195 7.39 -7.88 -1.21
N ASN A 196 7.57 -6.76 -1.92
CA ASN A 196 8.90 -6.22 -2.09
C ASN A 196 9.47 -5.76 -0.75
N ARG A 197 10.78 -5.93 -0.62
CA ARG A 197 11.53 -5.43 0.53
C ARG A 197 11.36 -3.92 0.64
N PRO A 198 11.02 -3.38 1.83
CA PRO A 198 10.89 -1.94 1.99
C PRO A 198 12.20 -1.20 1.68
N THR A 199 12.06 -0.04 1.06
CA THR A 199 13.15 0.91 0.76
C THR A 199 13.05 2.14 1.67
N ALA A 200 14.12 2.93 1.72
CA ALA A 200 14.18 4.21 2.46
C ALA A 200 13.61 4.13 3.90
N VAL A 201 13.96 3.06 4.61
CA VAL A 201 13.49 2.75 5.97
C VAL A 201 14.05 3.75 6.97
N GLU A 202 13.17 4.32 7.79
CA GLU A 202 13.49 5.23 8.87
C GLU A 202 12.88 4.75 10.20
N PRO A 203 13.62 4.86 11.32
CA PRO A 203 15.03 5.23 11.39
C PRO A 203 15.96 4.16 10.82
N GLY A 204 17.08 4.59 10.23
CA GLY A 204 18.01 3.70 9.52
C GLY A 204 18.59 2.52 10.31
N TRP A 205 18.55 2.53 11.64
CA TRP A 205 18.98 1.37 12.45
C TRP A 205 18.05 0.15 12.30
N LEU A 206 16.81 0.33 11.83
CA LEU A 206 15.89 -0.78 11.57
C LEU A 206 16.30 -1.60 10.35
N ARG A 207 17.08 -1.01 9.44
CA ARG A 207 17.45 -1.61 8.15
C ARG A 207 18.03 -3.03 8.29
N PRO A 208 19.00 -3.32 9.19
CA PRO A 208 19.53 -4.67 9.34
C PRO A 208 18.52 -5.70 9.88
N LEU A 209 17.45 -5.25 10.55
CA LEU A 209 16.38 -6.14 11.03
C LEU A 209 15.40 -6.45 9.90
N ILE A 210 15.02 -5.43 9.13
CA ILE A 210 14.13 -5.59 7.97
C ILE A 210 14.82 -6.42 6.89
N ASP A 211 16.12 -6.25 6.68
CA ASP A 211 16.88 -6.96 5.65
C ASP A 211 17.14 -8.44 5.95
N GLY A 212 16.75 -8.90 7.14
CA GLY A 212 17.06 -10.22 7.67
C GLY A 212 18.33 -10.20 8.52
N HIS A 213 18.21 -10.67 9.76
CA HIS A 213 19.35 -10.85 10.67
C HIS A 213 19.33 -12.28 11.19
N SER A 214 20.50 -12.93 11.29
CA SER A 214 20.65 -14.33 11.72
C SER A 214 20.14 -14.70 13.12
N LYS A 215 19.67 -13.72 13.90
CA LYS A 215 19.14 -13.87 15.27
C LYS A 215 17.65 -13.52 15.34
N VAL A 216 17.08 -13.07 14.23
CA VAL A 216 15.71 -12.58 14.13
C VAL A 216 14.97 -13.57 13.25
N THR A 217 13.85 -14.08 13.75
CA THR A 217 12.99 -15.01 13.02
C THR A 217 11.72 -14.33 12.51
N GLY A 218 11.40 -13.15 13.03
CA GLY A 218 10.31 -12.32 12.55
C GLY A 218 10.46 -10.86 12.96
N LEU A 219 9.95 -9.98 12.10
CA LEU A 219 9.80 -8.55 12.34
C LEU A 219 8.40 -8.13 11.93
N GLU A 220 7.78 -7.29 12.74
CA GLU A 220 6.49 -6.67 12.43
C GLU A 220 6.56 -5.16 12.68
N CYS A 221 6.14 -4.36 11.72
CA CYS A 221 5.84 -2.94 11.93
C CYS A 221 4.34 -2.80 12.15
N HIS A 222 3.96 -2.05 13.19
CA HIS A 222 2.58 -1.83 13.60
C HIS A 222 2.22 -0.36 13.45
N TRP A 223 1.00 -0.08 13.02
CA TRP A 223 0.39 1.24 13.01
C TRP A 223 -0.92 1.19 13.78
N ARG A 224 -1.02 1.94 14.87
CA ARG A 224 -2.22 2.00 15.72
C ARG A 224 -2.70 0.60 16.16
N GLY A 225 -1.73 -0.30 16.42
CA GLY A 225 -1.97 -1.67 16.84
C GLY A 225 -2.29 -2.68 15.72
N ARG A 226 -2.30 -2.25 14.45
CA ARG A 226 -2.48 -3.10 13.26
C ARG A 226 -1.12 -3.36 12.60
N ILE A 227 -0.86 -4.58 12.15
CA ILE A 227 0.36 -4.89 11.39
C ILE A 227 0.26 -4.25 10.00
N VAL A 228 1.27 -3.46 9.64
CA VAL A 228 1.40 -2.81 8.31
C VAL A 228 2.56 -3.39 7.49
N HIS A 229 3.54 -4.00 8.15
CA HIS A 229 4.60 -4.75 7.50
C HIS A 229 4.97 -5.97 8.35
N ARG A 230 5.23 -7.09 7.70
CA ARG A 230 5.81 -8.28 8.33
C ARG A 230 6.97 -8.78 7.48
N ALA A 231 8.04 -9.19 8.14
CA ALA A 231 9.12 -9.95 7.52
C ALA A 231 9.42 -11.20 8.36
N THR A 232 9.39 -12.38 7.74
CA THR A 232 9.51 -13.68 8.43
C THR A 232 10.25 -14.69 7.59
N HIS A 233 10.88 -15.68 8.25
CA HIS A 233 11.39 -16.84 7.53
C HIS A 233 10.24 -17.78 7.14
N GLU A 234 10.05 -17.99 5.84
CA GLU A 234 9.01 -18.87 5.30
C GLU A 234 9.61 -19.88 4.33
N ASP A 235 9.04 -21.08 4.28
CA ASP A 235 9.39 -22.09 3.30
C ASP A 235 8.70 -21.77 1.97
N THR A 236 9.49 -21.49 0.96
CA THR A 236 9.02 -21.09 -0.37
C THR A 236 9.28 -22.19 -1.37
N GLU A 237 8.25 -22.49 -2.17
CA GLU A 237 8.28 -23.63 -3.08
C GLU A 237 9.45 -23.51 -4.07
N GLY A 238 10.41 -24.42 -3.97
CA GLY A 238 11.58 -24.48 -4.84
C GLY A 238 12.77 -23.59 -4.44
N ALA A 239 12.62 -22.68 -3.49
CA ALA A 239 13.72 -21.82 -3.00
C ALA A 239 14.12 -22.11 -1.53
N GLY A 240 13.31 -22.84 -0.78
CA GLY A 240 13.57 -23.21 0.61
C GLY A 240 13.22 -22.09 1.58
N ILE A 241 13.85 -22.08 2.76
CA ILE A 241 13.57 -21.07 3.79
C ILE A 241 14.21 -19.75 3.40
N GLU A 242 13.39 -18.75 3.07
CA GLU A 242 13.82 -17.40 2.73
C GLU A 242 13.18 -16.34 3.64
N TRP A 243 13.72 -15.13 3.60
CA TRP A 243 13.20 -14.00 4.36
C TRP A 243 12.14 -13.27 3.53
N CYS A 244 10.87 -13.62 3.77
CA CYS A 244 9.73 -13.11 3.03
C CYS A 244 9.22 -11.82 3.64
N HIS A 245 8.85 -10.87 2.80
CA HIS A 245 8.19 -9.63 3.20
C HIS A 245 6.72 -9.67 2.81
N ARG A 246 5.88 -9.12 3.66
CA ARG A 246 4.45 -8.94 3.41
C ARG A 246 4.03 -7.55 3.85
N ASN A 247 3.30 -6.86 2.98
CA ASN A 247 2.88 -5.48 3.20
C ASN A 247 1.37 -5.40 3.38
N ALA A 248 0.98 -4.55 4.32
CA ALA A 248 -0.40 -4.27 4.68
C ALA A 248 -0.69 -2.75 4.68
N ASP A 249 -0.01 -2.01 3.81
CA ASP A 249 -0.11 -0.56 3.75
C ASP A 249 -1.41 -0.07 3.12
N ASP A 250 -1.93 1.02 3.66
CA ASP A 250 -3.20 1.60 3.26
C ASP A 250 -3.19 3.14 3.40
N TRP A 251 -4.28 3.78 3.04
CA TRP A 251 -4.44 5.23 3.14
C TRP A 251 -4.34 5.78 4.56
N ASP A 252 -4.55 4.97 5.61
CA ASP A 252 -4.51 5.41 7.01
C ASP A 252 -3.09 5.56 7.56
N ASN A 253 -2.12 4.89 6.96
CA ASN A 253 -0.70 5.01 7.28
C ASN A 253 0.12 5.68 6.17
N LEU A 254 -0.52 6.23 5.13
CA LEU A 254 0.14 6.98 4.06
C LEU A 254 0.59 8.36 4.55
N LEU A 255 1.89 8.64 4.44
CA LEU A 255 2.56 9.83 4.97
C LEU A 255 2.92 10.85 3.88
N ASP A 256 2.10 10.95 2.84
CA ASP A 256 2.33 11.91 1.77
C ASP A 256 1.94 13.34 2.20
N PRO A 257 2.81 14.36 2.11
CA PRO A 257 2.53 15.69 2.64
C PRO A 257 1.27 16.34 2.08
N ALA A 258 1.06 16.30 0.76
CA ALA A 258 -0.12 16.93 0.16
C ALA A 258 -1.41 16.17 0.48
N PHE A 259 -1.33 14.85 0.62
CA PHE A 259 -2.46 14.04 1.10
C PHE A 259 -2.77 14.31 2.58
N LEU A 260 -1.75 14.41 3.43
CA LEU A 260 -1.91 14.75 4.85
C LEU A 260 -2.50 16.15 5.04
N GLU A 261 -2.02 17.13 4.28
CA GLU A 261 -2.59 18.49 4.24
C GLU A 261 -4.06 18.45 3.80
N PHE A 262 -4.37 17.75 2.71
CA PHE A 262 -5.74 17.61 2.21
C PHE A 262 -6.69 16.93 3.21
N THR A 263 -6.19 15.96 3.97
CA THR A 263 -6.97 15.23 4.98
C THR A 263 -6.94 15.86 6.37
N GLU A 264 -6.27 17.02 6.51
CA GLU A 264 -6.08 17.74 7.77
C GLU A 264 -5.43 16.87 8.86
N ASN A 265 -4.55 15.95 8.47
CA ASN A 265 -3.94 14.95 9.36
C ASN A 265 -2.43 15.19 9.57
N THR A 266 -2.08 16.44 9.87
CA THR A 266 -0.68 16.89 10.04
C THR A 266 0.03 16.27 11.24
N ALA A 267 -0.72 15.66 12.17
CA ALA A 267 -0.15 14.93 13.31
C ALA A 267 0.71 13.71 12.91
N LEU A 268 0.65 13.30 11.64
CA LEU A 268 1.40 12.17 11.08
C LEU A 268 2.65 12.60 10.30
N GLU A 269 2.95 13.89 10.22
CA GLU A 269 4.08 14.40 9.44
C GLU A 269 5.42 13.93 9.98
N LEU A 270 6.31 13.56 9.06
CA LEU A 270 7.72 13.29 9.35
C LEU A 270 8.53 14.59 9.32
N GLY A 271 9.80 14.51 9.71
CA GLY A 271 10.73 15.63 9.53
C GLY A 271 10.89 16.01 8.05
N ASP A 272 10.98 17.31 7.78
CA ASP A 272 11.15 17.89 6.43
C ASP A 272 12.31 17.25 5.64
N ASP A 273 13.34 16.80 6.35
CA ASP A 273 14.52 16.16 5.77
C ASP A 273 14.18 14.83 5.08
N VAL A 274 13.19 14.09 5.58
CA VAL A 274 12.72 12.84 4.97
C VAL A 274 12.04 13.15 3.64
N TYR A 275 11.12 14.10 3.62
CA TYR A 275 10.40 14.50 2.40
C TYR A 275 11.32 15.13 1.36
N LEU A 276 12.37 15.85 1.80
CA LEU A 276 13.37 16.37 0.89
C LEU A 276 14.16 15.24 0.20
N ARG A 277 14.55 14.19 0.94
CA ARG A 277 15.21 12.99 0.36
C ARG A 277 14.29 12.30 -0.64
N ASP A 278 13.01 12.14 -0.31
CA ASP A 278 12.02 11.51 -1.20
C ASP A 278 11.86 12.26 -2.53
N ARG A 279 11.76 13.59 -2.48
CA ARG A 279 11.71 14.42 -3.71
C ARG A 279 12.98 14.29 -4.54
N GLN A 280 14.15 14.21 -3.91
CA GLN A 280 15.43 14.03 -4.61
C GLN A 280 15.52 12.67 -5.27
N ASP A 281 15.12 11.60 -4.56
CA ASP A 281 15.09 10.24 -5.10
C ASP A 281 14.15 10.12 -6.29
N TRP A 282 12.95 10.71 -6.19
CA TRP A 282 12.00 10.77 -7.30
C TRP A 282 12.54 11.55 -8.51
N ALA A 283 13.15 12.71 -8.27
CA ALA A 283 13.77 13.49 -9.35
C ALA A 283 14.90 12.70 -10.05
N ASN A 284 15.65 11.90 -9.30
CA ASN A 284 16.72 11.05 -9.83
C ASN A 284 16.16 9.84 -10.61
N SER A 285 15.13 9.18 -10.11
CA SER A 285 14.51 8.04 -10.79
C SER A 285 13.87 8.45 -12.12
N ASN A 286 13.21 9.62 -12.17
CA ASN A 286 12.61 10.16 -13.39
C ASN A 286 13.64 10.56 -14.44
N ARG A 287 14.80 11.06 -14.04
CA ARG A 287 15.90 11.31 -14.98
C ARG A 287 16.35 10.00 -15.62
N SER A 288 16.57 8.95 -14.83
CA SER A 288 16.97 7.64 -15.34
C SER A 288 15.94 7.06 -16.32
N ARG A 289 14.64 7.23 -16.06
CA ARG A 289 13.57 6.79 -16.98
C ARG A 289 13.57 7.58 -18.30
N ARG A 290 13.78 8.91 -18.27
CA ARG A 290 13.84 9.74 -19.50
C ARG A 290 15.03 9.46 -20.41
N TYR A 291 16.12 8.91 -19.88
CA TYR A 291 17.32 8.58 -20.66
C TYR A 291 17.42 7.10 -21.06
N GLY A 292 16.47 6.26 -20.65
CA GLY A 292 16.53 4.80 -20.82
C GLY A 292 15.41 4.16 -21.66
N TRP A 293 14.33 4.89 -21.99
CA TRP A 293 13.21 4.35 -22.78
C TRP A 293 13.06 5.11 -24.11
N PRO A 294 12.96 4.41 -25.25
CA PRO A 294 12.55 5.07 -26.49
C PRO A 294 11.12 5.58 -26.30
N THR A 295 10.93 6.88 -26.45
CA THR A 295 9.59 7.46 -26.62
C THR A 295 8.99 6.85 -27.88
N THR A 296 8.04 5.93 -27.71
CA THR A 296 7.17 5.45 -28.80
C THR A 296 6.08 6.48 -29.08
#